data_AF-A0A931M9T4-F1
#
_entry.id   AF-A0A931M9T4-F1
#
_cell.length_a   1.000
_cell.length_b   1.000
_cell.length_c   1.000
_cell.angle_alpha   90.00
_cell.angle_beta   90.00
_cell.angle_gamma   90.00
#
_symmetry.space_group_name_H-M   'P 1'
#
loop_
_entity.id
_entity.type
_entity.pdbx_description
1 polymer ?
#
loop_
_entity_poly.entity_id
_entity_poly.type
_entity_poly.pdbx_seq_one_letter_code
_entity_poly.pdbx_strand_id
1 'polypeptide(L)'
;MWKRIKNNFDSGIERIKWFSSILSERMKIEFSVIKLVSDRDKKEKERAEKLRLIGERVFELKEQHEKNVLKDKIIADCISEIEKLNSEIEDINKKVSEISKVE
;
A
#
# COMPACT_ATOMS: atom_id res chain seq x y z
N MET A 1 -44.47 -5.25 -34.55
CA MET A 1 -44.27 -4.82 -33.16
C MET A 1 -43.18 -5.61 -32.44
N TRP A 2 -43.21 -6.95 -32.48
CA TRP A 2 -42.23 -7.83 -31.82
C TRP A 2 -40.75 -7.59 -32.19
N LYS A 3 -40.43 -7.38 -33.48
CA LYS A 3 -39.06 -7.04 -33.92
C LYS A 3 -38.52 -5.74 -33.31
N ARG A 4 -39.38 -4.72 -33.10
CA ARG A 4 -38.97 -3.46 -32.45
C ARG A 4 -38.69 -3.65 -30.96
N ILE A 5 -39.52 -4.44 -30.28
CA ILE A 5 -39.33 -4.77 -28.86
C ILE A 5 -38.02 -5.55 -28.66
N LYS A 6 -37.75 -6.55 -29.51
CA LYS A 6 -36.50 -7.33 -29.47
C LYS A 6 -35.27 -6.45 -29.73
N ASN A 7 -35.30 -5.61 -30.77
CA ASN A 7 -34.19 -4.70 -31.07
C ASN A 7 -33.93 -3.70 -29.94
N ASN A 8 -34.98 -3.18 -29.28
CA ASN A 8 -34.84 -2.26 -28.14
C ASN A 8 -34.25 -2.97 -26.90
N PHE A 9 -34.53 -4.26 -26.72
CA PHE A 9 -33.99 -5.06 -25.64
C PHE A 9 -32.52 -5.42 -25.88
N ASP A 10 -32.18 -5.83 -27.10
CA ASP A 10 -30.80 -6.13 -27.50
C ASP A 10 -29.89 -4.90 -27.37
N SER A 11 -30.36 -3.72 -27.81
CA SER A 11 -29.63 -2.46 -27.65
C SER A 11 -29.56 -1.99 -26.18
N GLY A 12 -30.55 -2.31 -25.35
CA GLY A 12 -30.49 -2.10 -23.89
C GLY A 12 -29.43 -2.98 -23.21
N ILE A 13 -29.36 -4.27 -23.58
CA ILE A 13 -28.36 -5.21 -23.07
C ILE A 13 -26.95 -4.78 -23.50
N GLU A 14 -26.79 -4.37 -24.75
CA GLU A 14 -25.51 -3.89 -25.28
C GLU A 14 -25.02 -2.64 -24.54
N ARG A 15 -25.94 -1.72 -24.22
CA ARG A 15 -25.63 -0.53 -23.43
C ARG A 15 -25.23 -0.87 -21.99
N ILE A 16 -25.92 -1.81 -21.35
CA ILE A 16 -25.54 -2.31 -20.01
C ILE A 16 -24.16 -2.98 -20.04
N LYS A 17 -23.87 -3.79 -21.07
CA LYS A 17 -22.55 -4.40 -21.25
C LYS A 17 -21.46 -3.34 -21.37
N TRP A 18 -21.67 -2.31 -22.19
CA TRP A 18 -20.72 -1.20 -22.33
C TRP A 18 -20.47 -0.46 -21.02
N PHE A 19 -21.53 -0.08 -20.29
CA PHE A 19 -21.40 0.54 -18.97
C PHE A 19 -20.68 -0.37 -17.96
N SER A 20 -20.99 -1.67 -17.96
CA SER A 20 -20.34 -2.62 -17.06
C SER A 20 -18.85 -2.78 -17.37
N SER A 21 -18.46 -2.73 -18.65
CA SER A 21 -17.04 -2.81 -19.07
C SER A 21 -16.27 -1.62 -18.52
N ILE A 22 -16.76 -0.39 -18.76
CA ILE A 22 -16.13 0.85 -18.30
C ILE A 22 -16.04 0.90 -16.77
N LEU A 23 -17.14 0.56 -16.08
CA LEU A 23 -17.16 0.55 -14.62
C LEU A 23 -16.17 -0.48 -14.06
N SER A 24 -16.08 -1.66 -14.67
CA SER A 24 -15.17 -2.71 -14.22
C SER A 24 -13.70 -2.33 -14.40
N GLU A 25 -13.36 -1.58 -15.45
CA GLU A 25 -12.01 -1.07 -15.69
C GLU A 25 -11.62 -0.03 -14.63
N ARG A 26 -12.51 0.93 -14.34
CA ARG A 26 -12.25 1.95 -13.33
C ARG A 26 -12.16 1.37 -11.91
N MET A 27 -13.05 0.45 -11.56
CA MET A 27 -12.99 -0.20 -10.23
C MET A 27 -11.70 -1.01 -10.01
N LYS A 28 -11.12 -1.62 -11.06
CA LYS A 28 -9.84 -2.32 -10.94
C LYS A 28 -8.69 -1.38 -10.57
N ILE A 29 -8.70 -0.16 -11.13
CA ILE A 29 -7.70 0.87 -10.83
C ILE A 29 -7.86 1.31 -9.37
N GLU A 30 -9.07 1.71 -8.97
CA GLU A 30 -9.36 2.13 -7.59
C GLU A 30 -9.01 1.04 -6.57
N PHE A 31 -9.34 -0.23 -6.85
CA PHE A 31 -8.98 -1.36 -5.98
C PHE A 31 -7.46 -1.56 -5.86
N SER A 32 -6.72 -1.35 -6.95
CA SER A 32 -5.26 -1.46 -6.96
C SER A 32 -4.61 -0.37 -6.09
N VAL A 33 -5.12 0.87 -6.16
CA VAL A 33 -4.69 1.97 -5.29
C VAL A 33 -4.99 1.66 -3.82
N ILE A 34 -6.20 1.20 -3.51
CA ILE A 34 -6.58 0.82 -2.13
C ILE A 34 -5.65 -0.26 -1.59
N LYS A 35 -5.32 -1.27 -2.40
CA LYS A 35 -4.40 -2.34 -1.99
C LYS A 35 -3.00 -1.79 -1.70
N LEU A 36 -2.47 -0.92 -2.57
CA LEU A 36 -1.17 -0.28 -2.36
C LEU A 36 -1.15 0.56 -1.07
N VAL A 37 -2.18 1.35 -0.82
CA VAL A 37 -2.30 2.13 0.42
C VAL A 37 -2.36 1.23 1.65
N SER A 38 -3.15 0.14 1.58
CA SER A 38 -3.22 -0.83 2.69
C SER A 38 -1.88 -1.50 2.96
N ASP A 39 -1.12 -1.84 1.92
CA ASP A 39 0.20 -2.44 2.06
C ASP A 39 1.23 -1.42 2.61
N ARG A 40 1.13 -0.15 2.22
CA ARG A 40 1.92 0.94 2.83
C ARG A 40 1.63 1.06 4.33
N ASP A 41 0.36 1.07 4.72
CA ASP A 41 -0.03 1.21 6.13
C ASP A 41 0.50 0.07 7.00
N LYS A 42 0.56 -1.16 6.48
CA LYS A 42 1.18 -2.29 7.17
C LYS A 42 2.68 -2.05 7.38
N LYS A 43 3.37 -1.57 6.35
CA LYS A 43 4.81 -1.27 6.40
C LYS A 43 5.14 -0.13 7.36
N GLU A 44 4.31 0.91 7.41
CA GLU A 44 4.44 2.00 8.38
C GLU A 44 4.24 1.50 9.82
N LYS A 45 3.30 0.57 10.04
CA LYS A 45 3.12 -0.06 11.36
C LYS A 45 4.33 -0.91 11.76
N GLU A 46 4.86 -1.72 10.85
CA GLU A 46 6.09 -2.49 11.07
C GLU A 46 7.27 -1.55 11.41
N ARG A 47 7.41 -0.44 10.68
CA ARG A 47 8.44 0.58 10.93
C ARG A 47 8.29 1.21 12.32
N ALA A 48 7.07 1.56 12.72
CA ALA A 48 6.78 2.12 14.05
C ALA A 48 7.12 1.13 15.17
N GLU A 49 6.86 -0.17 14.96
CA GLU A 49 7.22 -1.22 15.92
C GLU A 49 8.74 -1.34 16.07
N LYS A 50 9.51 -1.29 14.98
CA LYS A 50 10.99 -1.31 15.04
C LYS A 50 11.56 -0.10 15.77
N LEU A 51 10.99 1.09 15.54
CA LEU A 51 11.36 2.30 16.28
C LEU A 51 11.07 2.16 17.78
N ARG A 52 9.92 1.55 18.14
CA ARG A 52 9.60 1.25 19.54
C ARG A 52 10.62 0.29 20.16
N LEU A 53 10.98 -0.79 19.46
CA LEU A 53 11.98 -1.77 19.92
C LEU A 53 13.36 -1.13 20.13
N ILE A 54 13.77 -0.22 19.25
CA ILE A 54 15.00 0.56 19.45
C ILE A 54 14.90 1.38 20.73
N GLY A 55 13.79 2.09 20.96
CA GLY A 55 13.58 2.89 22.16
C GLY A 55 13.66 2.06 23.45
N GLU A 56 13.02 0.90 23.45
CA GLU A 56 13.07 -0.06 24.57
C GLU A 56 14.50 -0.55 24.81
N ARG A 57 15.20 -0.94 23.74
CA ARG A 57 16.57 -1.43 23.84
C ARG A 57 17.54 -0.36 24.34
N VAL A 58 17.40 0.88 23.87
CA VAL A 58 18.20 2.02 24.37
C VAL A 58 17.96 2.24 25.86
N PHE A 59 16.72 2.09 26.33
CA PHE A 59 16.40 2.23 27.75
C PHE A 59 17.04 1.13 28.60
N GLU A 60 17.03 -0.12 28.13
CA GLU A 60 17.73 -1.25 28.80
C GLU A 60 19.25 -1.02 28.85
N LEU A 61 19.83 -0.54 27.75
CA LEU A 61 21.27 -0.28 27.66
C LEU A 61 21.73 0.84 28.59
N LYS A 62 20.84 1.74 29.04
CA LYS A 62 21.18 2.76 30.05
C LYS A 62 21.69 2.15 31.35
N GLU A 63 21.19 0.98 31.74
CA GLU A 63 21.60 0.28 32.96
C GLU A 63 22.97 -0.40 32.79
N GLN A 64 23.41 -0.58 31.55
CA GLN A 64 24.70 -1.15 31.19
C GLN A 64 25.65 0.02 30.90
N HIS A 65 26.88 0.01 31.43
CA HIS A 65 27.84 1.13 31.25
C HIS A 65 28.36 1.30 29.80
N GLU A 66 27.66 0.77 28.80
CA GLU A 66 28.05 0.75 27.41
C GLU A 66 27.69 2.07 26.72
N LYS A 67 28.72 2.82 26.30
CA LYS A 67 28.56 4.20 25.82
C LYS A 67 28.06 4.33 24.38
N ASN A 68 27.94 3.24 23.62
CA ASN A 68 27.57 3.31 22.20
C ASN A 68 26.42 2.36 21.85
N VAL A 69 25.20 2.90 21.94
CA VAL A 69 23.95 2.21 21.61
C VAL A 69 23.85 1.77 20.14
N LEU A 70 24.57 2.42 19.22
CA LEU A 70 24.52 2.05 17.80
C LEU A 70 25.34 0.78 17.47
N LYS A 71 26.20 0.34 18.40
CA LYS A 71 26.92 -0.94 18.25
C LYS A 71 26.12 -2.13 18.76
N ASP A 72 25.02 -1.90 19.47
CA ASP A 72 24.12 -2.97 19.89
C ASP A 72 23.51 -3.63 18.66
N LYS A 73 23.63 -4.95 18.60
CA LYS A 73 23.20 -5.74 17.45
C LYS A 73 21.70 -5.60 17.18
N ILE A 74 20.88 -5.56 18.22
CA ILE A 74 19.42 -5.46 18.09
C ILE A 74 19.06 -4.09 17.48
N ILE A 75 19.71 -3.03 17.95
CA ILE A 75 19.53 -1.67 17.40
C ILE A 75 19.99 -1.62 15.94
N ALA A 76 21.17 -2.15 15.62
CA ALA A 76 21.71 -2.16 14.26
C ALA A 76 20.81 -2.95 13.28
N ASP A 77 20.32 -4.12 13.69
CA ASP A 77 19.40 -4.94 12.89
C ASP A 77 18.07 -4.19 12.66
N CYS A 78 17.51 -3.57 13.69
CA CYS A 78 16.29 -2.77 13.56
C CYS A 78 16.47 -1.56 12.63
N ILE A 79 17.63 -0.88 12.67
CA ILE A 79 17.94 0.23 11.76
C ILE A 79 17.97 -0.27 10.31
N SER A 80 18.66 -1.38 10.03
CA SER A 80 18.71 -1.95 8.68
C SER A 80 17.32 -2.34 8.15
N GLU A 81 16.46 -2.87 9.01
CA GLU A 81 15.08 -3.17 8.65
C GLU A 81 14.24 -1.91 8.39
N ILE A 82 14.42 -0.85 9.19
CA ILE A 82 13.76 0.44 8.96
C ILE A 82 14.19 1.04 7.62
N GLU A 83 15.46 0.95 7.25
CA GLU A 83 15.96 1.43 5.94
C GLU A 83 15.29 0.68 4.78
N LYS A 84 15.15 -0.65 4.88
CA LYS A 84 14.42 -1.45 3.89
C LYS A 84 12.95 -1.04 3.80
N LEU A 85 12.29 -0.91 4.96
CA LEU A 85 10.89 -0.48 5.03
C LEU A 85 10.68 0.91 4.42
N ASN A 86 11.60 1.85 4.65
CA ASN A 86 11.55 3.18 4.05
C ASN A 86 11.62 3.11 2.52
N SER A 87 12.52 2.27 1.98
CA SER A 87 12.62 2.05 0.52
C SER A 87 11.33 1.46 -0.04
N GLU A 88 10.75 0.47 0.63
CA GLU A 88 9.51 -0.16 0.19
C GLU A 88 8.31 0.82 0.23
N ILE A 89 8.22 1.65 1.26
CA ILE A 89 7.20 2.71 1.37
C ILE A 89 7.37 3.74 0.24
N GLU A 90 8.60 4.14 -0.07
CA GLU A 90 8.89 5.07 -1.15
C GLU A 90 8.48 4.50 -2.52
N ASP A 91 8.75 3.22 -2.76
CA ASP A 91 8.33 2.52 -3.98
C ASP A 91 6.81 2.44 -4.10
N ILE A 92 6.10 2.21 -3.00
CA ILE A 92 4.64 2.25 -2.98
C ILE A 92 4.13 3.66 -3.31
N ASN A 93 4.72 4.70 -2.71
CA ASN A 93 4.34 6.10 -2.99
C ASN A 93 4.55 6.45 -4.47
N LYS A 94 5.64 5.97 -5.08
CA LYS A 94 5.89 6.13 -6.53
C LYS A 94 4.81 5.45 -7.36
N LYS A 95 4.49 4.18 -7.07
CA LYS A 95 3.44 3.43 -7.77
C LYS A 95 2.06 4.09 -7.66
N VAL A 96 1.70 4.59 -6.49
CA VAL A 96 0.44 5.32 -6.28
C VAL A 96 0.44 6.61 -7.12
N SER A 97 1.53 7.38 -7.10
CA SER A 97 1.65 8.60 -7.90
C SER A 97 1.57 8.35 -9.41
N GLU A 98 2.14 7.24 -9.89
CA GLU A 98 2.06 6.83 -11.30
C GLU A 98 0.62 6.49 -11.69
N ILE A 99 -0.11 5.73 -10.87
CA ILE A 99 -1.52 5.39 -11.13
C ILE A 99 -2.39 6.66 -11.15
N SER A 100 -2.19 7.57 -10.20
CA SER A 100 -2.93 8.84 -10.14
C SER A 100 -2.64 9.80 -11.30
N LYS A 101 -1.57 9.61 -12.08
CA LYS A 101 -1.28 10.41 -13.29
C LYS A 101 -1.93 9.85 -14.56
N VAL A 102 -2.37 8.58 -14.52
CA VAL A 102 -2.99 7.88 -15.65
C VAL A 102 -4.52 8.02 -15.62
N GLU A 103 -5.10 8.36 -14.46
CA GLU A 103 -6.46 8.92 -14.34
C GLU A 103 -6.54 10.39 -14.80
#